data_AF-A0A7S0RX31-F1
#
_entry.id   AF-A0A7S0RX31-F1
#
_cell.length_a   1.000
_cell.length_b   1.000
_cell.length_c   1.000
_cell.angle_alpha   90.00
_cell.angle_beta   90.00
_cell.angle_gamma   90.00
#
_symmetry.space_group_name_H-M   'P 1'
#
loop_
_entity.id
_entity.type
_entity.pdbx_description
1 polymer ?
#
loop_
_entity_poly.entity_id
_entity_poly.type
_entity_poly.pdbx_seq_one_letter_code
_entity_poly.pdbx_strand_id
1 'polypeptide(L)'
;MAQGETTVVVPAGVATDLAQNPNSASNTLSFVYDTVQPTVVLTTNEPDQTNISPITVTADFSEDMLNFNVSKVWVSEGTLQNFVAVSGTQYTWEISIAANTVLYSKVEAGVASDLALNANVASNTLDWIVDTLAVSMTLSSSANQYTNGSPIPITVTFSE
;
A
#
# COMPACT_ATOMS: atom_id res chain seq x y z
N MET A 1 27.86 2.23 -10.93
CA MET A 1 28.47 0.97 -10.46
C MET A 1 27.56 -0.16 -10.92
N ALA A 2 28.10 -1.33 -11.26
CA ALA A 2 27.29 -2.42 -11.79
C ALA A 2 26.45 -3.04 -10.67
N GLN A 3 25.14 -3.15 -10.86
CA GLN A 3 24.26 -3.92 -9.97
C GLN A 3 24.44 -5.42 -10.23
N GLY A 4 24.17 -6.23 -9.20
CA GLY A 4 24.06 -7.68 -9.31
C GLY A 4 25.24 -8.46 -8.73
N GLU A 5 25.34 -9.73 -9.12
CA GLU A 5 26.35 -10.64 -8.58
C GLU A 5 27.76 -10.26 -9.04
N THR A 6 28.66 -10.14 -8.08
CA THR A 6 30.10 -9.94 -8.27
C THR A 6 30.84 -11.08 -7.62
N THR A 7 31.76 -11.72 -8.37
CA THR A 7 32.56 -12.83 -7.87
C THR A 7 34.04 -12.50 -7.83
N VAL A 8 34.74 -13.08 -6.85
CA VAL A 8 36.18 -12.94 -6.67
C VAL A 8 36.81 -14.32 -6.60
N VAL A 9 37.81 -14.55 -7.46
CA VAL A 9 38.59 -15.79 -7.51
C VAL A 9 40.04 -15.45 -7.81
N VAL A 10 40.97 -16.19 -7.20
CA VAL A 10 42.39 -16.18 -7.57
C VAL A 10 42.61 -17.36 -8.53
N PRO A 11 42.90 -17.11 -9.82
CA PRO A 11 43.11 -18.20 -10.78
C PRO A 11 44.36 -19.03 -10.45
N ALA A 12 44.46 -20.23 -11.03
CA ALA A 12 45.68 -21.02 -10.93
C ALA A 12 46.84 -20.34 -11.69
N GLY A 13 48.06 -20.48 -11.18
CA GLY A 13 49.28 -20.03 -11.87
C GLY A 13 49.54 -18.53 -11.87
N VAL A 14 48.84 -17.75 -11.04
CA VAL A 14 49.06 -16.29 -10.92
C VAL A 14 50.09 -15.93 -9.86
N ALA A 15 50.41 -16.86 -8.96
CA ALA A 15 51.43 -16.74 -7.93
C ALA A 15 52.33 -17.98 -7.93
N THR A 16 53.63 -17.78 -7.66
CA THR A 16 54.63 -18.84 -7.59
C THR A 16 55.49 -18.69 -6.33
N ASP A 17 55.97 -19.81 -5.77
CA ASP A 17 56.94 -19.80 -4.68
C ASP A 17 58.40 -19.58 -5.18
N LEU A 18 59.38 -19.60 -4.26
CA LEU A 18 60.80 -19.46 -4.61
C LEU A 18 61.33 -20.59 -5.52
N ALA A 19 60.67 -21.75 -5.52
CA ALA A 19 61.02 -22.89 -6.36
C ALA A 19 60.24 -22.89 -7.70
N GLN A 20 59.50 -21.81 -8.01
CA GLN A 20 58.65 -21.64 -9.19
C GLN A 20 57.42 -22.57 -9.27
N ASN A 21 56.95 -23.13 -8.15
CA ASN A 21 55.71 -23.90 -8.15
C ASN A 21 54.49 -22.96 -8.20
N PRO A 22 53.59 -23.07 -9.20
CA PRO A 22 52.40 -22.23 -9.31
C PRO A 22 51.31 -22.59 -8.28
N ASN A 23 50.50 -21.59 -7.88
CA ASN A 23 49.32 -21.83 -7.04
C ASN A 23 48.20 -22.56 -7.81
N SER A 24 47.43 -23.37 -7.10
CA SER A 24 46.10 -23.82 -7.57
C SER A 24 45.09 -22.67 -7.49
N ALA A 25 44.01 -22.74 -8.26
CA ALA A 25 42.91 -21.78 -8.16
C ALA A 25 42.30 -21.78 -6.75
N SER A 26 41.89 -20.62 -6.24
CA SER A 26 41.18 -20.51 -4.97
C SER A 26 39.72 -20.97 -5.09
N ASN A 27 39.02 -20.99 -3.96
CA ASN A 27 37.56 -20.96 -3.98
C ASN A 27 37.04 -19.65 -4.58
N THR A 28 35.78 -19.64 -5.00
CA THR A 28 35.06 -18.44 -5.42
C THR A 28 34.36 -17.80 -4.22
N LEU A 29 34.45 -16.48 -4.09
CA LEU A 29 33.57 -15.68 -3.25
C LEU A 29 32.55 -14.98 -4.14
N SER A 30 31.27 -14.97 -3.75
CA SER A 30 30.19 -14.25 -4.44
C SER A 30 29.58 -13.20 -3.52
N PHE A 31 29.25 -12.04 -4.08
CA PHE A 31 28.58 -10.93 -3.44
C PHE A 31 27.45 -10.44 -4.33
N VAL A 32 26.36 -9.95 -3.76
CA VAL A 32 25.34 -9.21 -4.50
C VAL A 32 25.52 -7.74 -4.17
N TYR A 33 25.87 -6.93 -5.17
CA TYR A 33 25.89 -5.49 -5.03
C TYR A 33 24.52 -4.95 -5.41
N ASP A 34 23.87 -4.32 -4.44
CA ASP A 34 22.56 -3.72 -4.60
C ASP A 34 22.49 -2.42 -3.77
N THR A 35 22.05 -1.35 -4.43
CA THR A 35 21.90 -0.02 -3.83
C THR A 35 20.58 0.62 -4.26
N VAL A 36 19.69 -0.13 -4.91
CA VAL A 36 18.41 0.41 -5.38
C VAL A 36 17.46 0.43 -4.20
N GLN A 37 16.80 1.56 -3.99
CA GLN A 37 15.76 1.64 -2.97
C GLN A 37 14.45 1.14 -3.58
N PRO A 38 13.72 0.24 -2.89
CA PRO A 38 12.43 -0.21 -3.39
C PRO A 38 11.42 0.94 -3.40
N THR A 39 10.74 1.11 -4.53
CA THR A 39 9.58 2.00 -4.64
C THR A 39 8.31 1.25 -4.28
N VAL A 40 7.28 1.95 -3.80
CA VAL A 40 5.96 1.38 -3.50
C VAL A 40 4.86 2.24 -4.10
N VAL A 41 3.87 1.58 -4.72
CA VAL A 41 2.65 2.22 -5.22
C VAL A 41 1.45 1.61 -4.50
N LEU A 42 0.61 2.47 -3.93
CA LEU A 42 -0.66 2.09 -3.33
C LEU A 42 -1.79 2.27 -4.33
N THR A 43 -2.67 1.27 -4.42
CA THR A 43 -3.86 1.29 -5.27
C THR A 43 -5.09 0.79 -4.52
N THR A 44 -6.26 1.18 -5.01
CA THR A 44 -7.57 0.69 -4.57
C THR A 44 -8.52 0.65 -5.76
N ASN A 45 -9.62 -0.09 -5.66
CA ASN A 45 -10.71 -0.06 -6.62
C ASN A 45 -11.82 0.94 -6.21
N GLU A 46 -11.75 1.48 -4.99
CA GLU A 46 -12.74 2.42 -4.49
C GLU A 46 -12.49 3.83 -5.03
N PRO A 47 -13.55 4.57 -5.44
CA PRO A 47 -13.43 5.96 -5.84
C PRO A 47 -13.11 6.87 -4.63
N ASP A 48 -12.58 8.07 -4.90
CA ASP A 48 -12.23 9.07 -3.88
C ASP A 48 -13.41 9.47 -2.97
N GLN A 49 -14.66 9.35 -3.44
CA GLN A 49 -15.87 9.49 -2.63
C GLN A 49 -16.62 8.16 -2.61
N THR A 50 -16.74 7.54 -1.43
CA THR A 50 -17.34 6.21 -1.30
C THR A 50 -18.15 6.07 -0.01
N ASN A 51 -19.07 5.11 0.03
CA ASN A 51 -19.76 4.67 1.24
C ASN A 51 -19.34 3.25 1.66
N ILE A 52 -18.33 2.69 0.99
CA ILE A 52 -17.86 1.32 1.19
C ILE A 52 -16.93 1.26 2.40
N SER A 53 -17.16 0.24 3.24
CA SER A 53 -16.31 -0.13 4.37
C SER A 53 -16.36 -1.66 4.51
N PRO A 54 -15.21 -2.36 4.57
CA PRO A 54 -13.85 -1.82 4.52
C PRO A 54 -13.37 -1.45 3.10
N ILE A 55 -12.41 -0.53 3.01
CA ILE A 55 -11.69 -0.22 1.76
C ILE A 55 -10.49 -1.15 1.63
N THR A 56 -10.39 -1.90 0.54
CA THR A 56 -9.21 -2.72 0.23
C THR A 56 -8.13 -1.87 -0.44
N VAL A 57 -6.90 -1.99 0.07
CA VAL A 57 -5.71 -1.33 -0.48
C VAL A 57 -4.69 -2.39 -0.86
N THR A 58 -4.06 -2.20 -2.01
CA THR A 58 -2.94 -3.01 -2.50
C THR A 58 -1.68 -2.15 -2.51
N ALA A 59 -0.57 -2.69 -2.03
CA ALA A 59 0.76 -2.15 -2.20
C ALA A 59 1.56 -3.01 -3.16
N ASP A 60 2.11 -2.38 -4.19
CA ASP A 60 3.03 -2.98 -5.15
C ASP A 60 4.42 -2.36 -4.97
N PHE A 61 5.36 -3.16 -4.48
CA PHE A 61 6.77 -2.80 -4.37
C PHE A 61 7.53 -3.17 -5.65
N SER A 62 8.60 -2.44 -5.98
CA SER A 62 9.44 -2.74 -7.14
C SER A 62 10.33 -3.98 -6.96
N GLU A 63 10.58 -4.38 -5.71
CA GLU A 63 11.49 -5.47 -5.33
C GLU A 63 10.96 -6.18 -4.07
N ASP A 64 11.49 -7.37 -3.77
CA ASP A 64 11.06 -8.17 -2.63
C ASP A 64 11.39 -7.48 -1.30
N MET A 65 10.38 -7.33 -0.45
CA MET A 65 10.52 -6.67 0.84
C MET A 65 10.75 -7.66 1.99
N LEU A 66 11.67 -7.31 2.90
CA LEU A 66 11.86 -8.02 4.15
C LEU A 66 10.88 -7.53 5.22
N ASN A 67 10.10 -8.47 5.77
CA ASN A 67 9.26 -8.27 6.96
C ASN A 67 8.29 -7.08 6.90
N PHE A 68 7.89 -6.64 5.70
CA PHE A 68 6.83 -5.64 5.56
C PHE A 68 5.53 -6.17 6.16
N ASN A 69 4.90 -5.37 7.01
CA ASN A 69 3.68 -5.74 7.73
C ASN A 69 2.84 -4.50 8.02
N VAL A 70 1.61 -4.72 8.46
CA VAL A 70 0.59 -3.67 8.67
C VAL A 70 1.02 -2.54 9.60
N SER A 71 1.93 -2.77 10.56
CA SER A 71 2.43 -1.70 11.46
C SER A 71 3.28 -0.64 10.74
N LYS A 72 3.68 -0.91 9.49
CA LYS A 72 4.45 -0.01 8.62
C LYS A 72 3.57 0.85 7.72
N VAL A 73 2.25 0.63 7.76
CA VAL A 73 1.26 1.41 7.02
C VAL A 73 0.72 2.50 7.93
N TRP A 74 0.68 3.72 7.40
CA TRP A 74 0.02 4.83 8.06
C TRP A 74 -1.40 4.98 7.52
N VAL A 75 -2.34 5.22 8.42
CA VAL A 75 -3.72 5.62 8.10
C VAL A 75 -4.14 6.72 9.07
N SER A 76 -4.75 7.79 8.57
CA SER A 76 -5.15 8.92 9.43
C SER A 76 -6.39 8.62 10.27
N GLU A 77 -7.32 7.86 9.71
CA GLU A 77 -8.59 7.49 10.31
C GLU A 77 -8.98 6.06 9.89
N GLY A 78 -9.68 5.35 10.76
CA GLY A 78 -10.04 3.95 10.54
C GLY A 78 -9.04 2.95 11.13
N THR A 79 -9.34 1.66 10.98
CA THR A 79 -8.56 0.56 11.56
C THR A 79 -8.05 -0.36 10.47
N LEU A 80 -6.74 -0.61 10.45
CA LEU A 80 -6.12 -1.57 9.54
C LEU A 80 -6.43 -2.99 9.98
N GLN A 81 -6.85 -3.82 9.04
CA GLN A 81 -7.20 -5.23 9.27
C GLN A 81 -6.88 -6.08 8.03
N ASN A 82 -7.02 -7.40 8.17
CA ASN A 82 -6.91 -8.36 7.06
C ASN A 82 -5.66 -8.18 6.18
N PHE A 83 -4.50 -7.93 6.82
CA PHE A 83 -3.23 -7.83 6.10
C PHE A 83 -2.83 -9.19 5.53
N VAL A 84 -2.48 -9.21 4.25
CA VAL A 84 -2.04 -10.39 3.52
C VAL A 84 -0.78 -10.06 2.71
N ALA A 85 0.26 -10.87 2.88
CA ALA A 85 1.39 -10.89 1.95
C ALA A 85 1.03 -11.80 0.78
N VAL A 86 0.76 -11.22 -0.39
CA VAL A 86 0.38 -11.95 -1.61
C VAL A 86 1.62 -12.53 -2.28
N SER A 87 2.71 -11.75 -2.32
CA SER A 87 4.04 -12.14 -2.78
C SER A 87 5.13 -11.37 -2.03
N GLY A 88 6.40 -11.50 -2.43
CA GLY A 88 7.48 -10.65 -1.91
C GLY A 88 7.35 -9.18 -2.31
N THR A 89 6.61 -8.89 -3.38
CA THR A 89 6.42 -7.53 -3.92
C THR A 89 5.01 -6.99 -3.71
N GLN A 90 4.01 -7.85 -3.45
CA GLN A 90 2.61 -7.43 -3.37
C GLN A 90 1.99 -7.76 -2.01
N TYR A 91 1.34 -6.76 -1.42
CA TYR A 91 0.67 -6.85 -0.14
C TYR A 91 -0.71 -6.22 -0.21
N THR A 92 -1.66 -6.76 0.54
CA THR A 92 -3.00 -6.19 0.65
C THR A 92 -3.40 -6.01 2.10
N TRP A 93 -4.27 -5.05 2.36
CA TRP A 93 -4.94 -4.89 3.65
C TRP A 93 -6.28 -4.19 3.45
N GLU A 94 -7.05 -4.16 4.52
CA GLU A 94 -8.33 -3.48 4.57
C GLU A 94 -8.30 -2.35 5.60
N ILE A 95 -9.00 -1.26 5.30
CA ILE A 95 -9.22 -0.14 6.20
C ILE A 95 -10.71 -0.14 6.58
N SER A 96 -10.99 -0.49 7.83
CA SER A 96 -12.33 -0.45 8.41
C SER A 96 -12.66 0.96 8.90
N ILE A 97 -13.80 1.49 8.45
CA ILE A 97 -14.24 2.87 8.70
C ILE A 97 -15.59 2.83 9.42
N ALA A 98 -15.70 3.58 10.53
CA ALA A 98 -16.84 3.50 11.45
C ALA A 98 -17.90 4.59 11.24
N ALA A 99 -17.55 5.72 10.62
CA ALA A 99 -18.41 6.88 10.44
C ALA A 99 -17.90 7.76 9.29
N ASN A 100 -18.69 8.77 8.91
CA ASN A 100 -18.31 9.77 7.92
C ASN A 100 -16.98 10.42 8.30
N THR A 101 -16.03 10.41 7.37
CA THR A 101 -14.70 10.94 7.63
C THR A 101 -13.99 11.31 6.33
N VAL A 102 -12.90 12.07 6.47
CA VAL A 102 -11.89 12.20 5.43
C VAL A 102 -10.66 11.45 5.92
N LEU A 103 -10.17 10.50 5.14
CA LEU A 103 -9.03 9.68 5.54
C LEU A 103 -8.01 9.53 4.41
N TYR A 104 -6.76 9.31 4.79
CA TYR A 104 -5.71 8.96 3.85
C TYR A 104 -4.90 7.76 4.34
N SER A 105 -4.28 7.05 3.39
CA SER A 105 -3.31 5.99 3.67
C SER A 105 -2.03 6.18 2.89
N LYS A 106 -0.90 5.80 3.52
CA LYS A 106 0.45 5.95 2.96
C LYS A 106 1.42 4.95 3.59
N VAL A 107 2.44 4.57 2.84
CA VAL A 107 3.66 3.92 3.35
C VAL A 107 4.77 4.96 3.36
N GLU A 108 5.31 5.28 4.53
CA GLU A 108 6.38 6.28 4.67
C GLU A 108 7.73 5.76 4.18
N ALA A 109 8.68 6.67 3.93
CA ALA A 109 10.03 6.27 3.55
C ALA A 109 10.76 5.58 4.71
N GLY A 110 11.56 4.55 4.41
CA GLY A 110 12.42 3.85 5.36
C GLY A 110 11.70 3.04 6.43
N VAL A 111 10.43 2.72 6.24
CA VAL A 111 9.67 1.86 7.16
C VAL A 111 9.92 0.36 6.93
N ALA A 112 10.39 0.01 5.74
CA ALA A 112 10.75 -1.33 5.32
C ALA A 112 12.00 -1.33 4.42
N SER A 113 12.61 -2.50 4.25
CA SER A 113 13.82 -2.67 3.45
C SER A 113 13.77 -3.94 2.61
N ASP A 114 14.57 -3.98 1.54
CA ASP A 114 14.81 -5.17 0.74
C ASP A 114 15.82 -6.13 1.42
N LEU A 115 16.27 -7.16 0.68
CA LEU A 115 17.29 -8.11 1.12
C LEU A 115 18.69 -7.49 1.28
N ALA A 116 19.02 -6.46 0.51
CA ALA A 116 20.27 -5.73 0.60
C ALA A 116 20.25 -4.62 1.68
N LEU A 117 19.13 -4.51 2.41
CA LEU A 117 18.86 -3.54 3.46
C LEU A 117 18.73 -2.10 2.93
N ASN A 118 18.40 -1.92 1.65
CA ASN A 118 18.00 -0.62 1.14
C ASN A 118 16.60 -0.28 1.64
N ALA A 119 16.47 0.90 2.22
CA ALA A 119 15.21 1.44 2.71
C ALA A 119 14.24 1.77 1.56
N ASN A 120 12.93 1.56 1.75
CA ASN A 120 11.93 1.94 0.77
C ASN A 120 11.81 3.46 0.62
N VAL A 121 11.48 3.91 -0.58
CA VAL A 121 10.98 5.27 -0.81
C VAL A 121 9.51 5.35 -0.38
N ALA A 122 9.04 6.53 0.04
CA ALA A 122 7.64 6.74 0.39
C ALA A 122 6.72 6.45 -0.80
N SER A 123 5.52 5.92 -0.52
CA SER A 123 4.49 5.70 -1.53
C SER A 123 3.79 7.00 -1.97
N ASN A 124 2.94 6.90 -2.99
CA ASN A 124 1.84 7.84 -3.17
C ASN A 124 0.88 7.80 -1.96
N THR A 125 0.04 8.82 -1.87
CA THR A 125 -1.08 8.87 -0.91
C THR A 125 -2.36 8.48 -1.62
N LEU A 126 -3.20 7.71 -0.93
CA LEU A 126 -4.60 7.52 -1.29
C LEU A 126 -5.46 8.32 -0.31
N ASP A 127 -6.42 9.09 -0.84
CA ASP A 127 -7.29 9.98 -0.08
C ASP A 127 -8.76 9.62 -0.37
N TRP A 128 -9.58 9.58 0.68
CA TRP A 128 -11.01 9.31 0.56
C TRP A 128 -11.85 10.27 1.40
N ILE A 129 -13.01 10.62 0.88
CA ILE A 129 -14.14 11.16 1.61
C ILE A 129 -15.16 10.04 1.74
N VAL A 130 -15.37 9.57 2.97
CA VAL A 130 -16.30 8.48 3.26
C VAL A 130 -17.60 9.07 3.78
N ASP A 131 -18.69 8.73 3.10
CA ASP A 131 -20.04 9.10 3.50
C ASP A 131 -20.90 7.85 3.70
N THR A 132 -21.24 7.57 4.94
CA THR A 132 -22.04 6.42 5.37
C THR A 132 -23.51 6.79 5.62
N LEU A 133 -23.88 8.06 5.49
CA LEU A 133 -25.24 8.51 5.77
C LEU A 133 -26.17 8.19 4.59
N ALA A 134 -27.32 7.61 4.91
CA ALA A 134 -28.36 7.35 3.92
C ALA A 134 -29.28 8.56 3.80
N VAL A 135 -29.62 8.94 2.57
CA VAL A 135 -30.66 9.92 2.31
C VAL A 135 -32.03 9.34 2.67
N SER A 136 -32.77 10.03 3.54
CA SER A 136 -34.16 9.73 3.86
C SER A 136 -35.09 10.79 3.28
N MET A 137 -36.32 10.38 2.94
CA MET A 137 -37.35 11.25 2.37
C MET A 137 -38.62 11.20 3.21
N THR A 138 -39.21 12.36 3.49
CA THR A 138 -40.53 12.47 4.13
C THR A 138 -41.49 13.29 3.28
N LEU A 139 -42.74 12.82 3.23
CA LEU A 139 -43.86 13.55 2.62
C LEU A 139 -44.72 14.14 3.73
N SER A 140 -45.07 15.42 3.59
CA SER A 140 -46.06 16.06 4.46
C SER A 140 -47.06 16.86 3.63
N SER A 141 -48.22 17.10 4.20
CA SER A 141 -49.26 17.94 3.61
C SER A 141 -49.92 18.74 4.71
N SER A 142 -50.23 20.00 4.41
CA SER A 142 -51.10 20.81 5.27
C SER A 142 -52.58 20.61 4.96
N ALA A 143 -52.94 19.74 4.00
CA ALA A 143 -54.32 19.43 3.67
C ALA A 143 -54.92 18.42 4.65
N ASN A 144 -56.24 18.52 4.86
CA ASN A 144 -56.99 17.51 5.62
C ASN A 144 -57.01 16.17 4.87
N GLN A 145 -57.15 15.07 5.62
CA GLN A 145 -57.27 13.71 5.07
C GLN A 145 -58.39 13.58 4.02
N TYR A 146 -59.50 14.29 4.23
CA TYR A 146 -60.56 14.47 3.24
C TYR A 146 -60.55 15.95 2.83
N THR A 147 -60.16 16.24 1.59
CA THR A 147 -60.07 17.60 1.06
C THR A 147 -60.67 17.67 -0.35
N ASN A 148 -61.34 18.77 -0.65
CA ASN A 148 -61.72 19.18 -2.01
C ASN A 148 -60.92 20.42 -2.46
N GLY A 149 -59.94 20.86 -1.67
CA GLY A 149 -59.05 21.97 -1.99
C GLY A 149 -58.12 21.63 -3.14
N SER A 150 -57.98 22.55 -4.09
CA SER A 150 -57.11 22.42 -5.26
C SER A 150 -56.23 23.66 -5.41
N PRO A 151 -54.91 23.52 -5.52
CA PRO A 151 -54.15 22.26 -5.47
C PRO A 151 -54.00 21.70 -4.03
N ILE A 152 -53.73 20.40 -3.91
CA ILE A 152 -53.35 19.78 -2.61
C ILE A 152 -51.86 20.07 -2.37
N PRO A 153 -51.50 20.83 -1.32
CA PRO A 153 -50.09 21.11 -1.02
C PRO A 153 -49.40 19.85 -0.50
N ILE A 154 -48.37 19.39 -1.20
CA ILE A 154 -47.47 18.33 -0.75
C ILE A 154 -46.08 18.93 -0.60
N THR A 155 -45.46 18.72 0.55
CA THR A 155 -44.06 19.06 0.80
C THR A 155 -43.25 17.77 0.84
N VAL A 156 -42.12 17.79 0.13
CA VAL A 156 -41.12 16.72 0.15
C VAL A 156 -39.90 17.25 0.87
N THR A 157 -39.42 16.54 1.88
CA THR A 157 -38.20 16.89 2.61
C THR A 157 -37.21 15.74 2.54
N PHE A 158 -35.96 16.04 2.20
CA PHE A 158 -34.83 15.11 2.24
C PHE A 158 -33.96 15.39 3.47
N SER A 159 -33.28 14.37 4.01
CA SER A 159 -32.42 14.53 5.21
C SER A 159 -31.05 15.13 4.93
N GLU A 160 -30.63 15.12 3.67
CA GLU A 160 -29.40 15.70 3.13
C GLU A 160 -29.69 16.24 1.72
#